data_AF-A0A920MRC7-F1
#
_entry.id   AF-A0A920MRC7-F1
#
_cell.length_a   1.000
_cell.length_b   1.000
_cell.length_c   1.000
_cell.angle_alpha   90.00
_cell.angle_beta   90.00
_cell.angle_gamma   90.00
#
_symmetry.space_group_name_H-M   'P 1'
#
loop_
_entity.id
_entity.type
_entity.pdbx_description
1 polymer ?
#
loop_
_entity_poly.entity_id
_entity_poly.type
_entity_poly.pdbx_seq_one_letter_code
_entity_poly.pdbx_strand_id
1 'polypeptide(L)'
;MSDAHGQYNSATTFMNQVVRLHEYSNVSNAYSDRRQAVKYMISHDEQSILQEMVVFNNYSIEEARERDKFYANILFTSLGVPMLFQGQEFGLQTGWNDDNNNGDYEEKLQYRPIDWSLLNTDIGQGHLEHYSKLIKFRKENPAFYNGTFYDLWRYEAERVIAYGYKDESDGSNNDQVVVIANFSEYDRTVNPCTFFICRYMV
;
A
#
# COMPACT_ATOMS: atom_id res chain seq x y z
N MET A 1 -10.90 7.31 6.38
CA MET A 1 -10.11 6.98 5.18
C MET A 1 -10.81 5.82 4.49
N SER A 2 -11.16 5.92 3.20
CA SER A 2 -11.95 4.86 2.55
C SER A 2 -11.05 3.78 1.94
N ASP A 3 -11.39 2.51 2.11
CA ASP A 3 -10.75 1.41 1.39
C ASP A 3 -11.36 1.19 0.00
N ALA A 4 -10.89 0.15 -0.70
CA ALA A 4 -11.37 -0.24 -2.02
C ALA A 4 -12.82 -0.78 -2.03
N HIS A 5 -13.48 -0.92 -0.89
CA HIS A 5 -14.92 -1.28 -0.80
C HIS A 5 -15.76 -0.11 -0.27
N GLY A 6 -15.19 1.09 -0.22
CA GLY A 6 -15.86 2.29 0.26
C GLY A 6 -16.08 2.33 1.78
N GLN A 7 -15.49 1.40 2.55
CA GLN A 7 -15.64 1.40 4.00
C GLN A 7 -14.75 2.47 4.63
N TYR A 8 -15.34 3.25 5.54
CA TYR A 8 -14.57 4.23 6.30
C TYR A 8 -13.77 3.52 7.40
N ASN A 9 -12.46 3.48 7.22
CA ASN A 9 -11.52 3.06 8.24
C ASN A 9 -10.93 4.29 8.94
N SER A 10 -10.88 4.25 10.26
CA SER A 10 -10.25 5.31 11.05
C SER A 10 -8.74 5.37 10.78
N ALA A 11 -8.11 6.53 10.99
CA ALA A 11 -6.65 6.66 10.96
C ALA A 11 -5.98 5.71 11.97
N THR A 12 -6.67 5.42 13.08
CA THR A 12 -6.23 4.40 14.05
C THR A 12 -6.26 2.99 13.46
N THR A 13 -7.33 2.62 12.75
CA THR A 13 -7.43 1.32 12.08
C THR A 13 -6.37 1.18 11.01
N PHE A 14 -6.18 2.19 10.15
CA PHE A 14 -5.12 2.17 9.14
C PHE A 14 -3.73 2.07 9.77
N MET A 15 -3.41 2.90 10.77
CA MET A 15 -2.10 2.85 11.42
C MET A 15 -1.84 1.48 12.08
N ASN A 16 -2.83 0.93 12.78
CA ASN A 16 -2.62 -0.31 13.50
C ASN A 16 -2.63 -1.53 12.56
N GLN A 17 -3.67 -1.69 11.75
CA GLN A 17 -3.89 -2.91 10.97
C GLN A 17 -3.11 -2.90 9.65
N VAL A 18 -3.03 -1.75 8.97
CA VAL A 18 -2.35 -1.68 7.66
C VAL A 18 -0.87 -1.38 7.81
N VAL A 19 -0.47 -0.45 8.68
CA VAL A 19 0.94 -0.06 8.82
C VAL A 19 1.68 -0.91 9.84
N ARG A 20 1.11 -1.10 11.04
CA ARG A 20 1.69 -1.91 12.12
C ARG A 20 1.24 -3.38 12.01
N LEU A 21 1.47 -4.17 13.05
CA LEU A 21 1.33 -5.63 13.01
C LEU A 21 0.00 -6.14 13.62
N HIS A 22 -1.04 -5.30 13.62
CA HIS A 22 -2.32 -5.56 14.29
C HIS A 22 -3.41 -6.05 13.31
N GLU A 23 -3.12 -7.10 12.54
CA GLU A 23 -3.92 -7.48 11.37
C GLU A 23 -5.42 -7.75 11.66
N TYR A 24 -5.78 -8.16 12.88
CA TYR A 24 -7.16 -8.53 13.23
C TYR A 24 -7.84 -7.60 14.25
N SER A 25 -7.09 -6.75 14.94
CA SER A 25 -7.62 -5.95 16.06
C SER A 25 -6.70 -4.77 16.39
N ASN A 26 -7.28 -3.59 16.55
CA ASN A 26 -6.54 -2.37 16.89
C ASN A 26 -5.81 -2.41 18.25
N VAL A 27 -6.14 -3.36 19.13
CA VAL A 27 -5.69 -3.36 20.52
C VAL A 27 -5.08 -4.67 20.99
N SER A 28 -5.24 -5.77 20.25
CA SER A 28 -4.82 -7.11 20.66
C SER A 28 -4.25 -7.90 19.49
N ASN A 29 -3.63 -9.06 19.81
CA ASN A 29 -3.17 -10.05 18.83
C ASN A 29 -2.18 -9.52 17.78
N ALA A 30 -1.36 -8.54 18.15
CA ALA A 30 -0.27 -8.10 17.29
C ALA A 30 0.76 -9.21 17.12
N TYR A 31 1.30 -9.37 15.91
CA TYR A 31 2.48 -10.19 15.71
C TYR A 31 3.66 -9.64 16.52
N SER A 32 4.41 -10.52 17.17
CA SER A 32 5.58 -10.15 17.97
C SER A 32 6.78 -9.79 17.11
N ASP A 33 6.82 -10.29 15.87
CA ASP A 33 7.92 -10.10 14.94
C ASP A 33 7.38 -9.70 13.55
N ARG A 34 8.00 -8.69 12.93
CA ARG A 34 7.63 -8.18 11.61
C ARG A 34 7.73 -9.23 10.49
N ARG A 35 8.46 -10.33 10.71
CA ARG A 35 8.58 -11.45 9.75
C ARG A 35 7.40 -12.41 9.78
N GLN A 36 6.50 -12.27 10.75
CA GLN A 36 5.33 -13.16 10.90
C GLN A 36 4.12 -12.69 10.09
N ALA A 37 4.04 -11.40 9.77
CA ALA A 37 2.95 -10.82 9.01
C ALA A 37 3.35 -10.66 7.54
N VAL A 38 2.64 -11.35 6.64
CA VAL A 38 2.73 -11.10 5.20
C VAL A 38 1.66 -10.08 4.84
N LYS A 39 2.07 -8.99 4.21
CA LYS A 39 1.17 -7.91 3.79
C LYS A 39 1.03 -7.91 2.29
N TYR A 40 -0.20 -7.81 1.81
CA TYR A 40 -0.51 -7.80 0.40
C TYR A 40 -1.78 -7.01 0.16
N MET A 41 -1.96 -6.56 -1.07
CA MET A 41 -3.20 -5.89 -1.51
C MET A 41 -4.11 -6.82 -2.29
N ILE A 42 -3.50 -7.73 -3.06
CA ILE A 42 -4.19 -8.70 -3.88
C ILE A 42 -3.47 -10.03 -3.85
N SER A 43 -4.22 -11.10 -4.08
CA SER A 43 -3.73 -12.47 -4.23
C SER A 43 -4.30 -13.09 -5.50
N HIS A 44 -4.02 -14.37 -5.73
CA HIS A 44 -4.65 -15.12 -6.81
C HIS A 44 -6.17 -15.39 -6.59
N ASP A 45 -6.63 -15.32 -5.34
CA ASP A 45 -7.98 -15.72 -4.95
C ASP A 45 -9.02 -14.68 -5.36
N GLU A 46 -8.66 -13.40 -5.25
CA GLU A 46 -9.54 -12.27 -5.57
C GLU A 46 -9.26 -11.67 -6.95
N GLN A 47 -10.05 -10.65 -7.29
CA GLN A 47 -9.78 -9.76 -8.42
C GLN A 47 -8.78 -8.66 -8.03
N SER A 48 -8.16 -8.04 -9.03
CA SER A 48 -7.26 -6.91 -8.80
C SER A 48 -8.01 -5.74 -8.17
N ILE A 49 -7.30 -4.95 -7.37
CA ILE A 49 -7.85 -3.72 -6.77
C ILE A 49 -8.28 -2.71 -7.85
N LEU A 50 -7.64 -2.76 -9.04
CA LEU A 50 -8.05 -1.97 -10.21
C LEU A 50 -9.42 -2.40 -10.73
N GLN A 51 -9.69 -3.71 -10.82
CA GLN A 51 -11.01 -4.21 -11.21
C GLN A 51 -12.08 -3.77 -10.20
N GLU A 52 -11.82 -3.92 -8.90
CA GLU A 52 -12.72 -3.45 -7.84
C GLU A 52 -13.09 -1.98 -8.03
N MET A 53 -12.06 -1.14 -8.21
CA MET A 53 -12.25 0.30 -8.36
C MET A 53 -13.00 0.67 -9.65
N VAL A 54 -12.68 0.04 -10.77
CA VAL A 54 -13.27 0.37 -12.08
C VAL A 54 -14.70 -0.16 -12.19
N VAL A 55 -14.93 -1.42 -11.85
CA VAL A 55 -16.22 -2.09 -12.08
C VAL A 55 -17.24 -1.75 -11.00
N PHE A 56 -16.81 -1.72 -9.72
CA PHE A 56 -17.75 -1.65 -8.60
C PHE A 56 -17.81 -0.27 -7.94
N ASN A 57 -16.75 0.54 -8.07
CA ASN A 57 -16.69 1.87 -7.48
C ASN A 57 -16.72 3.03 -8.50
N ASN A 58 -16.87 2.72 -9.79
CA ASN A 58 -17.02 3.71 -10.86
C ASN A 58 -15.86 4.72 -10.95
N TYR A 59 -14.63 4.28 -10.66
CA TYR A 59 -13.41 5.04 -10.97
C TYR A 59 -13.00 4.81 -12.42
N SER A 60 -12.34 5.81 -13.02
CA SER A 60 -11.58 5.57 -14.25
C SER A 60 -10.37 4.66 -13.96
N ILE A 61 -9.87 3.97 -15.00
CA ILE A 61 -8.68 3.12 -14.86
C ILE A 61 -7.43 3.95 -14.51
N GLU A 62 -7.38 5.21 -14.95
CA GLU A 62 -6.32 6.16 -14.60
C GLU A 62 -6.34 6.49 -13.10
N GLU A 63 -7.50 6.85 -12.54
CA GLU A 63 -7.65 7.10 -11.10
C GLU A 63 -7.34 5.86 -10.27
N ALA A 64 -7.79 4.69 -10.75
CA ALA A 64 -7.52 3.41 -10.10
C ALA A 64 -6.00 3.13 -10.03
N ARG A 65 -5.25 3.39 -11.10
CA ARG A 65 -3.79 3.19 -11.13
C ARG A 65 -3.05 4.17 -10.22
N GLU A 66 -3.46 5.43 -10.15
CA GLU A 66 -2.86 6.39 -9.21
C GLU A 66 -3.12 5.99 -7.74
N ARG A 67 -4.32 5.48 -7.44
CA ARG A 67 -4.63 4.92 -6.13
C ARG A 67 -3.82 3.67 -5.81
N ASP A 68 -3.62 2.78 -6.78
CA ASP A 68 -2.77 1.59 -6.61
C ASP A 68 -1.32 1.97 -6.29
N LYS A 69 -0.74 2.96 -6.98
CA LYS A 69 0.60 3.50 -6.65
C LYS A 69 0.66 4.07 -5.22
N PHE A 70 -0.39 4.77 -4.80
CA PHE A 70 -0.49 5.29 -3.44
C PHE A 70 -0.55 4.16 -2.41
N TYR A 71 -1.34 3.12 -2.64
CA TYR A 71 -1.37 1.97 -1.73
C TYR A 71 -0.06 1.18 -1.74
N ALA A 72 0.65 1.11 -2.87
CA ALA A 72 1.99 0.55 -2.95
C ALA A 72 2.98 1.31 -2.05
N ASN A 73 2.91 2.65 -1.98
CA ASN A 73 3.73 3.43 -1.05
C ASN A 73 3.53 2.96 0.39
N ILE A 74 2.28 2.73 0.78
CA ILE A 74 1.94 2.26 2.13
C ILE A 74 2.46 0.83 2.33
N LEU A 75 2.20 -0.09 1.40
CA LEU A 75 2.63 -1.48 1.48
C LEU A 75 4.15 -1.61 1.68
N PHE A 76 4.94 -0.93 0.84
CA PHE A 76 6.40 -1.03 0.88
C PHE A 76 7.04 -0.24 2.02
N THR A 77 6.29 0.61 2.70
CA THR A 77 6.78 1.35 3.88
C THR A 77 6.17 0.87 5.19
N SER A 78 5.31 -0.14 5.18
CA SER A 78 4.71 -0.72 6.38
C SER A 78 5.65 -1.72 7.08
N LEU A 79 5.37 -2.01 8.36
CA LEU A 79 5.93 -3.17 9.05
C LEU A 79 5.36 -4.45 8.44
N GLY A 80 6.15 -5.52 8.37
CA GLY A 80 5.72 -6.77 7.74
C GLY A 80 6.62 -7.18 6.57
N VAL A 81 6.26 -8.31 5.96
CA VAL A 81 6.83 -8.79 4.70
C VAL A 81 5.87 -8.42 3.58
N PRO A 82 6.19 -7.41 2.73
CA PRO A 82 5.34 -7.07 1.60
C PRO A 82 5.42 -8.19 0.55
N MET A 83 4.26 -8.64 0.11
CA MET A 83 4.07 -9.57 -0.99
C MET A 83 3.39 -8.84 -2.15
N LEU A 84 3.85 -9.14 -3.36
CA LEU A 84 3.35 -8.59 -4.60
C LEU A 84 2.79 -9.73 -5.44
N PHE A 85 1.60 -9.53 -5.99
CA PHE A 85 1.04 -10.46 -6.97
C PHE A 85 1.37 -9.99 -8.39
N GLN A 86 1.64 -10.94 -9.28
CA GLN A 86 2.05 -10.67 -10.66
C GLN A 86 1.03 -9.80 -11.41
N GLY A 87 1.52 -8.81 -12.17
CA GLY A 87 0.68 -7.86 -12.91
C GLY A 87 0.38 -6.57 -12.15
N GLN A 88 0.39 -6.60 -10.82
CA GLN A 88 0.17 -5.42 -10.00
C GLN A 88 1.26 -4.36 -10.25
N GLU A 89 2.50 -4.80 -10.45
CA GLU A 89 3.65 -3.93 -10.63
C GLU A 89 3.59 -3.07 -11.89
N PHE A 90 2.81 -3.46 -12.91
CA PHE A 90 2.63 -2.65 -14.13
C PHE A 90 1.17 -2.20 -14.32
N GLY A 91 0.37 -2.21 -13.25
CA GLY A 91 -0.99 -1.65 -13.24
C GLY A 91 -1.98 -2.44 -14.07
N LEU A 92 -1.85 -3.78 -14.07
CA LEU A 92 -2.74 -4.69 -14.78
C LEU A 92 -4.07 -4.83 -14.06
N GLN A 93 -5.15 -4.46 -14.75
CA GLN A 93 -6.51 -4.74 -14.33
C GLN A 93 -6.85 -6.20 -14.69
N THR A 94 -7.07 -7.02 -13.68
CA THR A 94 -7.56 -8.39 -13.83
C THR A 94 -8.73 -8.63 -12.88
N GLY A 95 -9.72 -9.42 -13.28
CA GLY A 95 -10.82 -9.76 -12.40
C GLY A 95 -11.92 -10.52 -13.13
N TRP A 96 -13.07 -10.64 -12.48
CA TRP A 96 -14.22 -11.32 -13.07
C TRP A 96 -14.93 -10.37 -14.00
N ASN A 97 -15.18 -10.82 -15.22
CA ASN A 97 -16.05 -10.14 -16.14
C ASN A 97 -17.45 -10.74 -16.01
N ASP A 98 -18.48 -9.96 -16.33
CA ASP A 98 -19.83 -10.50 -16.51
C ASP A 98 -19.98 -10.96 -17.97
N ASP A 99 -19.24 -12.00 -18.35
CA ASP A 99 -19.11 -12.41 -19.76
C ASP A 99 -20.45 -12.87 -20.36
N ASN A 100 -21.36 -13.36 -19.51
CA ASN A 100 -22.71 -13.81 -19.89
C ASN A 100 -23.80 -12.73 -19.66
N ASN A 101 -23.41 -11.56 -19.14
CA ASN A 101 -24.24 -10.39 -18.89
C ASN A 101 -25.49 -10.69 -18.03
N ASN A 102 -25.37 -11.60 -17.07
CA ASN A 102 -26.45 -12.02 -16.16
C ASN A 102 -26.40 -11.31 -14.79
N GLY A 103 -25.41 -10.44 -14.58
CA GLY A 103 -25.18 -9.73 -13.31
C GLY A 103 -24.61 -10.61 -12.20
N ASP A 104 -24.21 -11.84 -12.52
CA ASP A 104 -23.67 -12.85 -11.63
C ASP A 104 -22.18 -13.08 -11.94
N TYR A 105 -21.33 -12.35 -11.22
CA TYR A 105 -19.86 -12.40 -11.31
C TYR A 105 -19.27 -13.69 -10.69
N GLU A 106 -19.96 -14.82 -10.81
CA GLU A 106 -19.63 -16.12 -10.20
C GLU A 106 -18.48 -16.87 -10.88
N GLU A 107 -17.86 -16.26 -11.89
CA GLU A 107 -16.84 -16.88 -12.75
C GLU A 107 -15.44 -16.89 -12.10
N LYS A 108 -15.38 -17.18 -10.79
CA LYS A 108 -14.16 -17.09 -9.96
C LYS A 108 -12.99 -17.94 -10.43
N LEU A 109 -13.28 -18.99 -11.21
CA LEU A 109 -12.31 -19.93 -11.75
C LEU A 109 -11.91 -19.64 -13.21
N GLN A 110 -12.25 -18.47 -13.74
CA GLN A 110 -11.84 -18.08 -15.09
C GLN A 110 -10.33 -18.06 -15.26
N TYR A 111 -9.91 -18.48 -16.45
CA TYR A 111 -8.53 -18.36 -16.89
C TYR A 111 -8.18 -16.88 -17.07
N ARG A 112 -7.25 -16.38 -16.24
CA ARG A 112 -6.82 -14.98 -16.20
C ARG A 112 -5.33 -14.89 -16.52
N PRO A 113 -4.92 -14.99 -17.79
CA PRO A 113 -3.52 -14.87 -18.17
C PRO A 113 -3.03 -13.45 -17.91
N ILE A 114 -1.73 -13.31 -17.64
CA ILE A 114 -1.09 -12.00 -17.63
C ILE A 114 -1.12 -11.43 -19.05
N ASP A 115 -1.71 -10.24 -19.21
CA ASP A 115 -1.60 -9.47 -20.43
C ASP A 115 -0.32 -8.64 -20.44
N TRP A 116 0.69 -9.16 -21.13
CA TRP A 116 1.99 -8.51 -21.31
C TRP A 116 1.96 -7.32 -22.25
N SER A 117 0.87 -7.09 -22.99
CA SER A 117 0.77 -5.94 -23.90
C SER A 117 0.85 -4.62 -23.12
N LEU A 118 0.22 -4.56 -21.93
CA LEU A 118 0.24 -3.40 -21.06
C LEU A 118 1.65 -3.04 -20.59
N LEU A 119 2.48 -4.04 -20.27
CA LEU A 119 3.84 -3.82 -19.81
C LEU A 119 4.66 -3.01 -20.81
N ASN A 120 4.42 -3.19 -22.12
CA ASN A 120 5.18 -2.51 -23.18
C ASN A 120 4.67 -1.09 -23.48
N THR A 121 3.68 -0.59 -22.73
CA THR A 121 3.17 0.78 -22.86
C THR A 121 3.85 1.73 -21.88
N ASP A 122 3.80 3.04 -22.15
CA ASP A 122 4.30 4.06 -21.22
C ASP A 122 3.60 3.99 -19.85
N ILE A 123 2.31 3.62 -19.83
CA ILE A 123 1.54 3.44 -18.60
C ILE A 123 2.12 2.28 -17.79
N GLY A 124 2.30 1.12 -18.41
CA GLY A 124 2.85 -0.06 -17.75
C GLY A 124 4.28 0.15 -17.26
N GLN A 125 5.13 0.76 -18.09
CA GLN A 125 6.50 1.10 -17.70
C GLN A 125 6.57 2.11 -16.57
N GLY A 126 5.74 3.16 -16.59
CA GLY A 126 5.70 4.16 -15.52
C GLY A 126 5.23 3.57 -14.18
N HIS A 127 4.28 2.63 -14.22
CA HIS A 127 3.82 1.92 -13.01
C HIS A 127 4.90 0.97 -12.48
N LEU A 128 5.58 0.23 -13.38
CA LEU A 128 6.69 -0.64 -13.02
C LEU A 128 7.86 0.14 -12.42
N GLU A 129 8.17 1.31 -12.96
CA GLU A 129 9.22 2.18 -12.42
C GLU A 129 8.87 2.64 -11.00
N HIS A 130 7.61 3.00 -10.74
CA HIS A 130 7.14 3.38 -9.41
C HIS A 130 7.34 2.25 -8.39
N TYR A 131 6.83 1.05 -8.69
CA TYR A 131 7.00 -0.14 -7.84
C TYR A 131 8.48 -0.50 -7.64
N SER A 132 9.27 -0.46 -8.71
CA SER A 132 10.71 -0.74 -8.66
C SER A 132 11.46 0.23 -7.75
N LYS A 133 11.12 1.53 -7.80
CA LYS A 133 11.68 2.55 -6.90
C LYS A 133 11.34 2.26 -5.45
N LEU A 134 10.09 1.90 -5.14
CA LEU A 134 9.67 1.57 -3.77
C LEU A 134 10.35 0.31 -3.22
N ILE A 135 10.43 -0.75 -4.02
CA ILE A 135 11.11 -1.99 -3.65
C ILE A 135 12.59 -1.71 -3.38
N LYS A 136 13.24 -0.96 -4.28
CA LYS A 136 14.63 -0.56 -4.12
C LYS A 136 14.82 0.29 -2.86
N PHE A 137 13.96 1.28 -2.64
CA PHE A 137 13.96 2.12 -1.45
C PHE A 137 13.86 1.30 -0.17
N ARG A 138 12.92 0.35 -0.08
CA ARG A 138 12.81 -0.53 1.10
C ARG A 138 14.06 -1.37 1.31
N LYS A 139 14.62 -1.95 0.25
CA LYS A 139 15.81 -2.82 0.32
C LYS A 139 17.08 -2.06 0.71
N GLU A 140 17.23 -0.83 0.26
CA GLU A 140 18.41 0.00 0.52
C GLU A 140 18.36 0.73 1.87
N ASN A 141 17.21 0.73 2.55
CA ASN A 141 17.03 1.40 3.84
C ASN A 141 16.76 0.37 4.96
N PRO A 142 17.80 -0.04 5.72
CA PRO A 142 17.68 -1.00 6.82
C PRO A 142 16.68 -0.62 7.90
N ALA A 143 16.37 0.67 8.07
CA ALA A 143 15.35 1.15 9.01
C ALA A 143 14.00 0.42 8.89
N PHE A 144 13.60 0.01 7.68
CA PHE A 144 12.34 -0.72 7.49
C PHE A 144 12.33 -2.15 8.05
N TYR A 145 13.48 -2.84 8.10
CA TYR A 145 13.55 -4.24 8.54
C TYR A 145 14.36 -4.47 9.82
N ASN A 146 15.29 -3.58 10.17
CA ASN A 146 16.07 -3.60 11.42
C ASN A 146 15.67 -2.47 12.39
N GLY A 147 15.16 -1.35 11.88
CA GLY A 147 14.90 -0.16 12.70
C GLY A 147 13.68 -0.25 13.61
N THR A 148 13.65 0.61 14.62
CA THR A 148 12.53 0.83 15.54
C THR A 148 11.43 1.63 14.85
N PHE A 149 10.18 1.18 14.97
CA PHE A 149 9.00 1.88 14.43
C PHE A 149 8.51 2.94 15.41
N TYR A 150 8.09 4.09 14.87
CA TYR A 150 7.50 5.19 15.61
C TYR A 150 6.15 5.59 15.00
N ASP A 151 5.12 5.56 15.83
CA ASP A 151 3.79 6.11 15.53
C ASP A 151 3.81 7.61 15.84
N LEU A 152 3.85 8.46 14.80
CA LEU A 152 4.13 9.88 14.98
C LEU A 152 2.85 10.69 15.15
N TRP A 153 1.98 10.68 14.12
CA TRP A 153 0.78 11.49 14.10
C TRP A 153 -0.37 10.80 13.37
N ARG A 154 -1.59 11.04 13.86
CA ARG A 154 -2.85 10.57 13.26
C ARG A 154 -3.81 11.75 13.17
N TYR A 155 -3.83 12.42 12.03
CA TYR A 155 -4.73 13.54 11.74
C TYR A 155 -6.04 12.97 11.16
N GLU A 156 -6.91 12.49 12.04
CA GLU A 156 -8.15 11.77 11.65
C GLU A 156 -9.06 12.63 10.77
N ALA A 157 -9.30 13.88 11.15
CA ALA A 157 -10.19 14.79 10.43
C ALA A 157 -9.63 15.16 9.04
N GLU A 158 -8.30 15.26 8.93
CA GLU A 158 -7.58 15.60 7.72
C GLU A 158 -7.30 14.38 6.83
N ARG A 159 -7.55 13.18 7.35
CA ARG A 159 -7.25 11.89 6.70
C ARG A 159 -5.75 11.74 6.40
N VAL A 160 -4.89 12.06 7.37
CA VAL A 160 -3.42 11.89 7.26
C VAL A 160 -2.89 11.03 8.39
N ILE A 161 -1.98 10.10 8.08
CA ILE A 161 -1.12 9.44 9.08
C ILE A 161 0.34 9.75 8.82
N ALA A 162 1.12 9.82 9.89
CA ALA A 162 2.57 9.91 9.83
C ALA A 162 3.20 8.85 10.74
N TYR A 163 4.20 8.16 10.23
CA TYR A 163 4.98 7.17 10.96
C TYR A 163 6.44 7.23 10.52
N GLY A 164 7.33 6.66 11.32
CA GLY A 164 8.75 6.66 11.02
C GLY A 164 9.50 5.44 11.50
N TYR A 165 10.73 5.35 11.04
CA TYR A 165 11.67 4.29 11.35
C TYR A 165 13.03 4.90 11.69
N LYS A 166 13.67 4.37 12.73
CA LYS A 166 15.05 4.70 13.09
C LYS A 166 15.87 3.44 13.27
N ASP A 167 16.92 3.27 12.49
CA ASP A 167 17.90 2.20 12.73
C ASP A 167 19.03 2.73 13.61
N GLU A 168 19.06 2.33 14.88
CA GLU A 168 20.13 2.68 15.82
C GLU A 168 21.04 1.48 16.12
N SER A 169 20.98 0.42 15.32
CA SER A 169 21.81 -0.76 15.51
C SER A 169 23.30 -0.47 15.31
N ASP A 170 24.15 -1.23 15.99
CA ASP A 170 25.60 -1.11 15.91
C ASP A 170 26.08 -1.31 14.46
N GLY A 171 26.77 -0.31 13.91
CA GLY A 171 27.24 -0.31 12.51
C GLY A 171 26.23 0.22 11.49
N SER A 172 25.03 0.64 11.92
CA SER A 172 24.10 1.39 11.07
C SER A 172 24.57 2.84 10.88
N ASN A 173 24.11 3.48 9.79
CA ASN A 173 24.35 4.90 9.55
C ASN A 173 23.38 5.82 10.32
N ASN A 174 22.69 5.30 11.34
CA ASN A 174 21.57 5.97 12.01
C ASN A 174 20.47 6.37 11.01
N ASP A 175 20.14 5.44 10.09
CA ASP A 175 19.20 5.70 9.00
C ASP A 175 17.80 5.98 9.54
N GLN A 176 17.17 7.01 8.96
CA GLN A 176 15.91 7.57 9.42
C GLN A 176 14.96 7.75 8.25
N VAL A 177 13.73 7.26 8.40
CA VAL A 177 12.67 7.42 7.41
C VAL A 177 11.42 7.92 8.10
N VAL A 178 10.77 8.91 7.49
CA VAL A 178 9.43 9.39 7.87
C VAL A 178 8.54 9.25 6.66
N VAL A 179 7.33 8.73 6.87
CA VAL A 179 6.32 8.57 5.83
C VAL A 179 5.09 9.34 6.28
N ILE A 180 4.52 10.12 5.36
CA ILE A 180 3.32 10.93 5.60
C ILE A 180 2.31 10.54 4.52
N ALA A 181 1.37 9.66 4.87
CA ALA A 181 0.34 9.22 3.94
C ALA A 181 -0.88 10.12 4.04
N ASN A 182 -1.12 10.91 2.99
CA ASN A 182 -2.31 11.75 2.83
C ASN A 182 -3.39 11.01 2.03
N PHE A 183 -4.48 10.63 2.70
CA PHE A 183 -5.63 9.96 2.09
C PHE A 183 -6.74 10.94 1.68
N SER A 184 -6.48 12.24 1.77
CA SER A 184 -7.39 13.32 1.37
C SER A 184 -7.12 13.74 -0.07
N GLU A 185 -8.15 14.21 -0.76
CA GLU A 185 -8.04 14.85 -2.09
C GLU A 185 -7.53 16.31 -2.01
N TYR A 186 -7.13 16.74 -0.81
CA TYR A 186 -6.73 18.11 -0.53
C TYR A 186 -5.31 18.11 0.01
N ASP A 187 -4.55 19.15 -0.31
CA ASP A 187 -3.28 19.42 0.32
C ASP A 187 -3.48 19.62 1.83
N ARG A 188 -2.62 18.98 2.63
CA ARG A 188 -2.66 19.03 4.09
C ARG A 188 -1.33 19.53 4.62
N THR A 189 -1.40 20.37 5.65
CA THR A 189 -0.23 20.78 6.42
C THR A 189 -0.08 19.85 7.61
N VAL A 190 1.12 19.27 7.76
CA VAL A 190 1.49 18.49 8.93
C VAL A 190 2.51 19.24 9.76
N ASN A 191 2.45 19.07 11.08
CA ASN A 191 3.44 19.67 11.96
C ASN A 191 4.84 19.09 11.69
N PRO A 192 5.91 19.90 11.84
CA PRO A 192 7.28 19.40 11.69
C PRO A 192 7.52 18.19 12.59
N CYS A 193 7.98 17.09 12.02
CA CYS A 193 8.39 15.92 12.78
C CYS A 193 9.72 16.22 13.47
N THR A 194 9.68 16.78 14.68
CA THR A 194 10.85 17.18 15.47
C THR A 194 11.77 16.03 15.88
N PHE A 195 11.37 14.78 15.63
CA PHE A 195 12.09 13.57 16.00
C PHE A 195 13.10 13.07 14.96
N PHE A 196 13.00 13.52 13.70
CA PHE A 196 13.79 13.00 12.58
C PHE A 196 14.43 14.15 11.79
N ILE A 197 15.70 13.98 11.40
CA ILE A 197 16.26 14.79 10.31
C ILE A 197 15.67 14.18 9.03
N CYS A 198 14.53 14.71 8.56
CA CYS A 198 13.84 14.21 7.37
C CYS A 198 14.78 14.17 6.16
N ARG A 199 15.14 12.97 5.70
CA ARG A 199 15.92 12.80 4.45
C ARG A 199 15.05 12.48 3.23
N TYR A 200 13.83 11.97 3.41
CA TYR A 200 12.91 11.67 2.30
C TYR A 200 11.46 11.84 2.75
N MET A 201 10.65 12.44 1.89
CA MET A 201 9.18 12.54 2.01
C MET A 201 8.62 11.76 0.82
N VAL A 202 7.86 10.70 1.08
CA VAL A 202 7.15 9.88 0.08
C VAL A 202 5.67 10.08 0.30
#